data_AF-A0A2T0SCP8-F1
#
_entry.id   AF-A0A2T0SCP8-F1
#
_cell.length_a   1.000
_cell.length_b   1.000
_cell.length_c   1.000
_cell.angle_alpha   90.00
_cell.angle_beta   90.00
_cell.angle_gamma   90.00
#
_symmetry.space_group_name_H-M   'P 1'
#
loop_
_entity.id
_entity.type
_entity.pdbx_description
1 polymer ?
#
loop_
_entity_poly.entity_id
_entity_poly.type
_entity_poly.pdbx_seq_one_letter_code
_entity_poly.pdbx_strand_id
1 'polypeptide(L)'
;MSLPDDVAQYLDKHPNSSAVVADAVRARMERGAAVAAALRAAGVDITDAGIDAARGALPPFTDEQRAGFRAWHASKAAEKPGGDR
;
A
#
# COMPACT_ATOMS: atom_id res chain seq x y z
N MET A 1 9.41 15.93 -6.59
CA MET A 1 9.96 15.10 -5.49
C MET A 1 10.78 13.97 -6.11
N SER A 2 11.96 13.69 -5.55
CA SER A 2 12.77 12.51 -5.89
C SER A 2 12.27 11.26 -5.16
N LEU A 3 12.62 10.09 -5.68
CA LEU A 3 12.38 8.82 -5.00
C LEU A 3 13.28 8.73 -3.75
N PRO A 4 12.83 8.05 -2.68
CA PRO A 4 13.70 7.64 -1.59
C PRO A 4 14.87 6.76 -2.08
N ASP A 5 16.04 6.90 -1.46
CA ASP A 5 17.28 6.25 -1.91
C ASP A 5 17.20 4.72 -1.92
N ASP A 6 16.48 4.13 -0.97
CA ASP A 6 16.25 2.69 -0.89
C ASP A 6 15.39 2.19 -2.07
N VAL A 7 14.38 2.95 -2.45
CA VAL A 7 13.53 2.65 -3.61
C VAL A 7 14.32 2.81 -4.92
N ALA A 8 15.14 3.86 -5.03
CA ALA A 8 15.99 4.07 -6.19
C ALA A 8 16.99 2.91 -6.37
N GLN A 9 17.72 2.53 -5.32
CA GLN A 9 18.64 1.39 -5.37
C GLN A 9 17.93 0.07 -5.69
N TYR A 10 16.70 -0.12 -5.22
CA TYR A 10 15.92 -1.30 -5.56
C TYR A 10 15.56 -1.33 -7.05
N LEU A 11 15.09 -0.21 -7.61
CA LEU A 11 14.72 -0.12 -9.02
C LEU A 11 15.92 -0.24 -9.95
N ASP A 12 17.09 0.28 -9.58
CA ASP A 12 18.33 0.17 -10.37
C ASP A 12 18.80 -1.29 -10.55
N LYS A 13 18.44 -2.18 -9.60
CA LYS A 13 18.74 -3.62 -9.69
C LYS A 13 17.82 -4.36 -10.68
N HIS A 14 16.75 -3.72 -11.17
CA HIS A 14 15.78 -4.33 -12.05
C HIS A 14 15.97 -3.81 -13.49
N PRO A 15 16.17 -4.70 -14.48
CA PRO A 15 16.42 -4.29 -15.87
C PRO A 15 15.23 -3.57 -16.52
N ASN A 16 14.03 -3.68 -15.95
CA ASN A 16 12.86 -2.91 -16.36
C ASN A 16 12.13 -2.33 -15.14
N SER A 17 12.65 -1.23 -14.62
CA SER A 17 12.06 -0.48 -13.50
C SER A 17 10.63 -0.02 -13.78
N SER A 18 10.29 0.31 -15.03
CA SER A 18 8.94 0.73 -15.41
C SER A 18 7.89 -0.38 -15.22
N ALA A 19 8.24 -1.64 -15.51
CA ALA A 19 7.37 -2.78 -15.26
C ALA A 19 7.14 -3.00 -13.75
N VAL A 20 8.19 -2.91 -12.95
CA VAL A 20 8.10 -3.02 -11.47
C VAL A 20 7.17 -1.95 -10.91
N VAL A 21 7.30 -0.71 -11.38
CA VAL A 21 6.42 0.40 -10.97
C VAL A 21 4.98 0.14 -11.41
N ALA A 22 4.77 -0.29 -12.66
CA ALA A 22 3.43 -0.58 -13.18
C ALA A 22 2.72 -1.67 -12.37
N ASP A 23 3.43 -2.74 -12.02
CA ASP A 23 2.89 -3.83 -11.20
C ASP A 23 2.60 -3.37 -9.77
N ALA A 24 3.47 -2.56 -9.17
CA ALA A 24 3.23 -1.97 -7.85
C ALA A 24 2.00 -1.06 -7.85
N VAL A 25 1.80 -0.26 -8.90
CA VAL A 25 0.61 0.58 -9.08
C VAL A 25 -0.64 -0.28 -9.24
N ARG A 26 -0.60 -1.34 -10.06
CA ARG A 26 -1.73 -2.25 -10.25
C ARG A 26 -2.12 -2.93 -8.94
N ALA A 27 -1.14 -3.48 -8.21
CA ALA A 27 -1.38 -4.09 -6.91
C ALA A 27 -1.97 -3.10 -5.88
N ARG A 28 -1.58 -1.82 -5.95
CA ARG A 28 -2.19 -0.77 -5.12
C ARG A 28 -3.66 -0.53 -5.50
N MET A 29 -3.98 -0.47 -6.79
CA MET A 29 -5.35 -0.29 -7.26
C MET A 29 -6.25 -1.47 -6.85
N GLU A 30 -5.77 -2.70 -7.03
CA GLU A 30 -6.49 -3.92 -6.65
C GLU A 30 -6.81 -3.97 -5.15
N ARG A 31 -5.84 -3.61 -4.29
CA ARG A 31 -6.10 -3.49 -2.85
C ARG A 31 -7.18 -2.46 -2.53
N GLY A 32 -7.15 -1.30 -3.20
CA GLY A 32 -8.18 -0.28 -3.04
C GLY A 32 -9.57 -0.79 -3.44
N ALA A 33 -9.66 -1.48 -4.58
CA ALA A 33 -10.91 -2.07 -5.06
C ALA A 33 -11.45 -3.15 -4.10
N ALA A 34 -10.58 -4.01 -3.56
CA ALA A 34 -10.97 -5.04 -2.61
C ALA A 34 -11.54 -4.44 -1.31
N VAL A 35 -10.90 -3.41 -0.77
CA VAL A 35 -11.40 -2.70 0.43
C VAL A 35 -12.74 -2.02 0.15
N ALA A 36 -12.86 -1.34 -0.99
CA ALA A 36 -14.13 -0.70 -1.38
C ALA A 36 -15.26 -1.72 -1.53
N ALA A 37 -14.98 -2.89 -2.13
CA ALA A 37 -15.95 -3.97 -2.25
C ALA A 37 -16.37 -4.53 -0.88
N ALA A 38 -15.43 -4.73 0.04
CA ALA A 38 -15.73 -5.21 1.40
C ALA A 38 -16.61 -4.22 2.18
N LEU A 39 -16.32 -2.92 2.07
CA LEU A 39 -17.12 -1.87 2.70
C LEU A 39 -18.53 -1.79 2.10
N ARG A 40 -18.65 -1.90 0.78
CA ARG A 40 -19.96 -1.94 0.12
C ARG A 40 -20.79 -3.15 0.55
N ALA A 41 -20.17 -4.31 0.71
CA ALA A 41 -20.83 -5.51 1.23
C ALA A 41 -21.35 -5.32 2.67
N ALA A 42 -20.71 -4.45 3.45
CA ALA A 42 -21.16 -4.03 4.78
C ALA A 42 -22.18 -2.88 4.75
N GLY A 43 -22.67 -2.47 3.57
CA GLY A 43 -23.62 -1.37 3.40
C GLY A 43 -23.00 0.03 3.43
N VAL A 44 -21.66 0.14 3.42
CA VAL A 44 -20.95 1.42 3.39
C VAL A 44 -20.54 1.73 1.95
N ASP A 45 -21.07 2.82 1.39
CA ASP A 45 -20.66 3.29 0.07
C ASP A 45 -19.57 4.36 0.18
N ILE A 46 -18.47 4.16 -0.55
CA ILE A 46 -17.37 5.12 -0.61
C ILE A 46 -17.54 5.95 -1.88
N THR A 47 -17.71 7.26 -1.72
CA THR A 47 -17.82 8.20 -2.83
C THR A 47 -16.53 9.01 -3.01
N ASP A 48 -16.25 9.44 -4.24
CA ASP A 48 -15.08 10.28 -4.53
C ASP A 48 -15.11 11.59 -3.72
N ALA A 49 -16.29 12.22 -3.63
CA ALA A 49 -16.47 13.42 -2.81
C ALA A 49 -16.20 13.17 -1.32
N GLY A 50 -16.59 12.00 -0.80
CA GLY A 50 -16.30 11.60 0.58
C GLY A 50 -14.80 11.32 0.81
N ILE A 51 -14.12 10.71 -0.16
CA ILE A 51 -12.67 10.51 -0.12
C ILE A 51 -11.95 11.85 -0.07
N ASP A 52 -12.33 12.79 -0.93
CA ASP A 52 -11.67 14.10 -0.99
C ASP A 52 -11.91 14.93 0.26
N ALA A 53 -13.12 14.89 0.83
CA ALA A 53 -13.41 15.48 2.13
C ALA A 53 -12.56 14.86 3.25
N ALA A 54 -12.41 13.53 3.25
CA ALA A 54 -11.62 12.80 4.25
C ALA A 54 -10.12 13.08 4.14
N ARG A 55 -9.57 13.20 2.92
CA ARG A 55 -8.13 13.49 2.70
C ARG A 55 -7.66 14.77 3.38
N GLY A 56 -8.52 15.79 3.46
CA GLY A 56 -8.21 17.06 4.13
C GLY A 56 -8.48 17.05 5.64
N ALA A 57 -9.31 16.13 6.12
CA ALA A 57 -9.80 16.11 7.50
C ALA A 57 -9.08 15.09 8.40
N LEU A 58 -8.54 14.02 7.82
CA LEU A 58 -7.87 12.97 8.59
C LEU A 58 -6.44 13.40 8.96
N PRO A 59 -6.07 13.36 10.25
CA PRO A 59 -4.71 13.65 10.65
C PRO A 59 -3.74 12.59 10.10
N PRO A 60 -2.50 12.96 9.78
CA PRO A 60 -1.49 11.97 9.40
C PRO A 60 -1.26 10.99 10.55
N PHE A 61 -0.93 9.74 10.19
CA PHE A 61 -0.52 8.77 11.21
C PHE A 61 0.70 9.26 11.98
N THR A 62 0.69 9.04 13.30
CA THR A 62 1.82 9.34 14.16
C THR A 62 3.03 8.47 13.79
N ASP A 63 4.23 8.89 14.19
CA ASP A 63 5.44 8.10 13.94
C ASP A 63 5.37 6.71 14.57
N GLU A 64 4.78 6.62 15.76
CA GLU A 64 4.56 5.37 16.48
C GLU A 64 3.59 4.45 15.74
N GLN A 65 2.46 4.98 15.24
CA GLN A 65 1.51 4.20 14.43
C GLN A 65 2.16 3.68 13.15
N ARG A 66 2.95 4.52 12.47
CA ARG A 66 3.70 4.10 11.27
C ARG A 66 4.75 3.04 11.61
N ALA A 67 5.46 3.17 12.73
CA ALA A 67 6.43 2.18 13.19
C ALA A 67 5.75 0.84 13.52
N GLY A 68 4.62 0.86 14.23
CA GLY A 68 3.83 -0.32 14.53
C GLY A 68 3.34 -1.04 13.26
N PHE A 69 2.86 -0.27 12.27
CA PHE A 69 2.44 -0.84 10.99
C PHE A 69 3.60 -1.50 10.23
N ARG A 70 4.79 -0.87 10.21
CA ARG A 70 6.01 -1.46 9.63
C ARG A 70 6.40 -2.75 10.35
N ALA A 71 6.38 -2.76 11.68
CA ALA A 71 6.74 -3.92 12.48
C ALA A 71 5.76 -5.09 12.26
N TRP A 72 4.46 -4.82 12.20
CA TRP A 72 3.45 -5.83 11.87
C TRP A 72 3.62 -6.39 10.46
N HIS A 73 3.92 -5.56 9.47
CA HIS A 73 4.22 -6.04 8.12
C HIS A 73 5.49 -6.90 8.08
N ALA A 74 6.53 -6.52 8.82
CA ALA A 74 7.77 -7.28 8.91
C ALA A 74 7.55 -8.66 9.59
N SER A 75 6.73 -8.72 10.66
CA SER A 75 6.41 -10.00 11.30
C SER A 75 5.58 -10.90 10.39
N LYS A 76 4.62 -10.35 9.64
CA LYS A 76 3.83 -11.11 8.66
C LYS A 76 4.66 -11.60 7.47
N ALA A 77 5.74 -10.91 7.10
CA ALA A 77 6.68 -11.37 6.10
C ALA A 77 7.56 -12.53 6.62
N ALA A 78 7.98 -12.48 7.89
CA ALA A 78 8.75 -13.54 8.54
C ALA A 78 7.91 -14.81 8.82
N GLU A 79 6.59 -14.67 8.98
CA GLU A 79 5.64 -15.78 9.18
C GLU A 79 5.32 -16.58 7.90
N LYS A 80 5.82 -16.21 6.71
CA LYS A 80 5.73 -17.08 5.53
C LYS A 80 6.93 -18.04 5.51
N PRO A 81 6.83 -19.28 6.05
CA PRO A 81 7.82 -20.30 5.74
C PRO A 81 7.69 -20.64 4.25
N GLY A 82 8.79 -21.06 3.63
CA GLY A 82 8.85 -21.42 2.21
C GLY A 82 7.61 -22.17 1.74
N GLY A 83 6.81 -21.50 0.90
CA GLY A 83 5.83 -22.15 0.07
C GLY A 83 6.59 -22.75 -1.10
N ASP A 84 6.92 -24.04 -1.00
CA ASP A 84 7.33 -24.89 -2.12
C ASP A 84 6.46 -24.57 -3.35
N ARG A 85 7.11 -24.10 -4.41
CA ARG A 85 6.87 -24.49 -5.81
C ARG A 85 8.14 -24.28 -6.62
#